data_AF-A0ABD8AVG3-F1
#
_entry.id   AF-A0ABD8AVG3-F1
#
_cell.length_a   1.000
_cell.length_b   1.000
_cell.length_c   1.000
_cell.angle_alpha   90.00
_cell.angle_beta   90.00
_cell.angle_gamma   90.00
#
_symmetry.space_group_name_H-M   'P 1'
#
loop_
_entity.id
_entity.type
_entity.pdbx_description
1 polymer ?
#
loop_
_entity_poly.entity_id
_entity_poly.type
_entity_poly.pdbx_seq_one_letter_code
_entity_poly.pdbx_strand_id
1 'polypeptide(L)'
;MQSLEIILIDFNKNNLDRFIKNDLNIQADQIKSSHFYDNRSENDIEFQQIESLEEILSPKGTGNVLLSQLNRGHTFNDVMIVFSFDEEFGDIVINFPGEELFSGENSETTLKAQKLIEYILDIKNKYAIEKVRIGYEPAMDDDTCLVEIDKETTNINAIIAKLLA
;
A
#
# COMPACT_ATOMS: atom_id res chain seq x y z
N MET A 1 14.90 -11.58 -6.89
CA MET A 1 13.59 -11.14 -7.42
C MET A 1 13.45 -9.66 -7.16
N GLN A 2 12.83 -8.93 -8.06
CA GLN A 2 12.52 -7.50 -7.85
C GLN A 2 11.23 -7.39 -7.04
N SER A 3 11.20 -6.47 -6.08
CA SER A 3 9.99 -6.09 -5.37
C SER A 3 9.14 -5.19 -6.26
N LEU A 4 7.82 -5.38 -6.21
CA LEU A 4 6.85 -4.41 -6.68
C LEU A 4 6.43 -3.52 -5.51
N GLU A 5 6.21 -2.26 -5.83
CA GLU A 5 5.80 -1.21 -4.91
C GLU A 5 4.51 -0.56 -5.39
N ILE A 6 3.58 -0.32 -4.48
CA ILE A 6 2.40 0.54 -4.66
C ILE A 6 2.54 1.70 -3.70
N ILE A 7 2.52 2.94 -4.22
CA ILE A 7 2.62 4.15 -3.43
C ILE A 7 1.29 4.89 -3.49
N LEU A 8 0.61 5.01 -2.35
CA LEU A 8 -0.52 5.92 -2.16
C LEU A 8 0.05 7.28 -1.76
N ILE A 9 0.08 8.22 -2.71
CA ILE A 9 0.74 9.52 -2.55
C ILE A 9 -0.20 10.51 -1.87
N ASP A 10 0.33 11.31 -0.96
CA ASP A 10 -0.38 12.37 -0.24
C ASP A 10 -1.68 11.86 0.43
N PHE A 11 -1.60 10.71 1.09
CA PHE A 11 -2.70 10.13 1.84
C PHE A 11 -3.05 11.02 3.05
N ASN A 12 -4.31 11.40 3.20
CA ASN A 12 -4.76 12.21 4.35
C ASN A 12 -4.79 11.36 5.63
N LYS A 13 -3.96 11.71 6.61
CA LYS A 13 -3.76 10.96 7.86
C LYS A 13 -5.04 10.74 8.66
N ASN A 14 -6.00 11.67 8.61
CA ASN A 14 -7.29 11.56 9.31
C ASN A 14 -8.15 10.37 8.83
N ASN A 15 -7.77 9.75 7.73
CA ASN A 15 -8.43 8.56 7.20
C ASN A 15 -7.67 7.26 7.54
N LEU A 16 -6.50 7.34 8.17
CA LEU A 16 -5.57 6.22 8.29
C LEU A 16 -6.19 5.07 9.07
N ASP A 17 -6.70 5.31 10.28
CA ASP A 17 -7.31 4.25 11.10
C ASP A 17 -8.49 3.57 10.38
N ARG A 18 -9.28 4.35 9.64
CA ARG A 18 -10.38 3.83 8.82
C ARG A 18 -9.87 2.94 7.69
N PHE A 19 -8.80 3.35 7.01
CA PHE A 19 -8.15 2.59 5.94
C PHE A 19 -7.55 1.29 6.48
N ILE A 20 -6.80 1.35 7.58
CA ILE A 20 -6.21 0.16 8.21
C ILE A 20 -7.28 -0.83 8.62
N LYS A 21 -8.34 -0.36 9.29
CA LYS A 21 -9.40 -1.22 9.82
C LYS A 21 -10.29 -1.82 8.74
N ASN A 22 -10.75 -1.00 7.80
CA ASN A 22 -11.80 -1.41 6.86
C ASN A 22 -11.24 -1.94 5.55
N ASP A 23 -10.11 -1.39 5.08
CA ASP A 23 -9.60 -1.64 3.73
C ASP A 23 -8.33 -2.45 3.75
N LEU A 24 -7.39 -2.30 4.70
CA LEU A 24 -6.29 -3.27 4.88
C LEU A 24 -6.67 -4.45 5.78
N ASN A 25 -7.59 -4.24 6.73
CA ASN A 25 -8.15 -5.25 7.65
C ASN A 25 -7.08 -6.26 8.13
N ILE A 26 -5.94 -5.73 8.59
CA ILE A 26 -4.78 -6.52 8.98
C ILE A 26 -5.15 -7.36 10.20
N GLN A 27 -4.96 -8.68 10.10
CA GLN A 27 -5.19 -9.58 11.21
C GLN A 27 -3.90 -9.79 12.02
N ALA A 28 -4.02 -9.95 13.33
CA ALA A 28 -2.86 -10.07 14.21
C ALA A 28 -1.98 -11.30 13.89
N ASP A 29 -2.58 -12.39 13.43
CA ASP A 29 -1.89 -13.62 13.02
C ASP A 29 -1.15 -13.48 11.67
N GLN A 30 -1.44 -12.43 10.90
CA GLN A 30 -0.74 -12.13 9.66
C GLN A 30 0.56 -11.37 9.90
N ILE A 31 0.71 -10.68 11.03
CA ILE A 31 1.86 -9.81 11.31
C ILE A 31 3.09 -10.66 11.66
N LYS A 32 4.15 -10.55 10.87
CA LYS A 32 5.47 -11.15 11.14
C LYS A 32 6.30 -10.27 12.06
N SER A 33 6.28 -8.96 11.81
CA SER A 33 6.94 -7.95 12.63
C SER A 33 6.34 -6.58 12.34
N SER A 34 6.56 -5.63 13.25
CA SER A 34 6.19 -4.24 13.06
C SER A 34 7.10 -3.35 13.88
N HIS A 35 7.36 -2.14 13.41
CA HIS A 35 8.17 -1.17 14.13
C HIS A 35 7.57 0.23 13.96
N PHE A 36 7.21 0.85 15.08
CA PHE A 36 6.69 2.20 15.17
C PHE A 36 7.36 2.91 16.34
N TYR A 37 7.58 4.21 16.20
CA TYR A 37 8.06 5.05 17.29
C TYR A 37 6.92 5.88 17.86
N ASP A 38 6.59 5.68 19.14
CA ASP A 38 5.63 6.53 19.84
C ASP A 38 6.34 7.74 20.44
N ASN A 39 6.14 8.90 19.82
CA ASN A 39 6.70 10.16 20.28
C ASN A 39 6.22 10.58 21.68
N ARG A 40 5.08 10.08 22.16
CA ARG A 40 4.53 10.46 23.49
C ARG A 40 5.22 9.70 24.61
N SER A 41 5.49 8.41 24.39
CA SER A 41 6.18 7.56 25.37
C SER A 41 7.68 7.47 25.14
N GLU A 42 8.20 8.04 24.05
CA GLU A 42 9.61 7.99 23.62
C GLU A 42 10.15 6.55 23.51
N ASN A 43 9.33 5.64 23.00
CA ASN A 43 9.66 4.23 22.90
C ASN A 43 9.17 3.61 21.59
N ASP A 44 9.85 2.54 21.18
CA ASP A 44 9.40 1.68 20.11
C ASP A 44 8.21 0.83 20.58
N ILE A 45 7.19 0.74 19.72
CA ILE A 45 5.99 -0.06 19.94
C ILE A 45 5.67 -0.91 18.72
N GLU A 46 4.97 -2.02 18.95
CA GLU A 46 4.48 -2.91 17.91
C GLU A 46 3.03 -2.58 17.53
N PHE A 47 2.63 -2.95 16.32
CA PHE A 47 1.29 -2.68 15.75
C PHE A 47 0.14 -3.12 16.67
N GLN A 48 0.32 -4.24 17.38
CA GLN A 48 -0.68 -4.81 18.28
C GLN A 48 -0.94 -3.94 19.52
N GLN A 49 -0.02 -3.03 19.85
CA GLN A 49 -0.11 -2.08 20.96
C GLN A 49 -0.77 -0.76 20.54
N ILE A 50 -1.00 -0.55 19.24
CA ILE A 50 -1.48 0.71 18.69
C ILE A 50 -3.02 0.73 18.66
N GLU A 51 -3.62 1.68 19.37
CA GLU A 51 -5.07 1.94 19.28
C GLU A 51 -5.43 2.82 18.07
N SER A 52 -4.55 3.77 17.72
CA SER A 52 -4.70 4.69 16.59
C SER A 52 -3.34 4.95 15.94
N LEU A 53 -3.21 4.56 14.67
CA LEU A 53 -2.02 4.85 13.87
C LEU A 53 -1.95 6.33 13.50
N GLU A 54 -3.10 6.98 13.34
CA GLU A 54 -3.18 8.44 13.19
C GLU A 54 -2.49 9.15 14.37
N GLU A 55 -2.75 8.71 15.61
CA GLU A 55 -2.14 9.31 16.80
C GLU A 55 -0.63 9.04 16.91
N ILE A 56 -0.20 7.81 16.63
CA ILE A 56 1.22 7.42 16.72
C ILE A 56 2.07 8.15 15.68
N LEU A 57 1.53 8.34 14.47
CA LEU A 57 2.23 9.01 13.37
C LEU A 57 2.03 10.55 13.40
N SER A 58 1.47 11.09 14.49
CA SER A 58 1.24 12.52 14.68
C SER A 58 2.24 13.16 15.65
N PRO A 59 2.67 14.42 15.41
CA PRO A 59 2.36 15.21 14.23
C PRO A 59 3.14 14.76 13.00
N LYS A 60 4.27 14.05 13.16
CA LYS A 60 5.11 13.44 12.11
C LYS A 60 5.56 12.07 12.60
N GLY A 61 5.69 11.11 11.70
CA GLY A 61 6.12 9.78 12.10
C GLY A 61 6.29 8.83 10.93
N THR A 62 7.12 7.82 11.15
CA THR A 62 7.27 6.69 10.26
C THR A 62 7.04 5.40 11.02
N GLY A 63 6.61 4.38 10.30
CA GLY A 63 6.48 3.05 10.86
C GLY A 63 6.24 2.02 9.78
N ASN A 64 6.40 0.76 10.14
CA ASN A 64 6.24 -0.33 9.18
C ASN A 64 5.59 -1.57 9.80
N VAL A 65 4.98 -2.36 8.93
CA VAL A 65 4.43 -3.67 9.27
C VAL A 65 4.82 -4.64 8.17
N LEU A 66 5.48 -5.73 8.54
CA LEU A 66 5.71 -6.88 7.69
C LEU A 66 4.60 -7.91 7.92
N LEU A 67 3.86 -8.20 6.87
CA LEU A 67 2.80 -9.20 6.86
C LEU A 67 3.27 -10.47 6.16
N SER A 68 2.85 -11.62 6.67
CA SER A 68 2.97 -12.90 5.99
C SER A 68 2.15 -12.93 4.70
N GLN A 69 0.96 -12.32 4.73
CA GLN A 69 0.07 -12.21 3.58
C GLN A 69 -0.92 -11.05 3.72
N LEU A 70 -1.38 -10.52 2.58
CA LEU A 70 -2.48 -9.55 2.47
C LEU A 70 -3.44 -10.01 1.37
N ASN A 71 -4.74 -10.17 1.70
CA ASN A 71 -5.73 -10.66 0.75
C ASN A 71 -6.64 -9.54 0.24
N ARG A 72 -6.42 -9.03 -0.98
CA ARG A 72 -7.22 -7.98 -1.61
C ARG A 72 -7.57 -8.32 -3.04
N GLY A 73 -8.55 -9.24 -3.17
CA GLY A 73 -8.94 -9.86 -4.44
C GLY A 73 -7.96 -10.94 -4.91
N HIS A 74 -6.68 -10.75 -4.63
CA HIS A 74 -5.60 -11.74 -4.70
C HIS A 74 -4.83 -11.77 -3.36
N THR A 75 -4.19 -12.89 -3.06
CA THR A 75 -3.34 -13.00 -1.86
C THR A 75 -1.92 -12.68 -2.26
N PHE A 76 -1.37 -11.63 -1.66
CA PHE A 76 0.03 -11.25 -1.79
C PHE A 76 0.77 -11.75 -0.55
N ASN A 77 1.82 -12.54 -0.73
CA ASN A 77 2.69 -12.97 0.36
C ASN A 77 3.81 -11.95 0.62
N ASP A 78 4.38 -12.00 1.82
CA ASP A 78 5.57 -11.22 2.20
C ASP A 78 5.43 -9.70 1.92
N VAL A 79 4.35 -9.13 2.44
CA VAL A 79 3.97 -7.74 2.18
C VAL A 79 4.55 -6.82 3.25
N MET A 80 5.41 -5.90 2.86
CA MET A 80 5.89 -4.81 3.71
C MET A 80 5.04 -3.57 3.48
N ILE A 81 4.45 -3.01 4.53
CA ILE A 81 3.73 -1.74 4.47
C ILE A 81 4.53 -0.71 5.26
N VAL A 82 4.89 0.38 4.61
CA VAL A 82 5.59 1.52 5.23
C VAL A 82 4.66 2.72 5.23
N PHE A 83 4.54 3.34 6.40
CA PHE A 83 3.82 4.58 6.62
C PHE A 83 4.85 5.67 6.85
N SER A 84 4.75 6.77 6.09
CA SER A 84 5.63 7.92 6.26
C SER A 84 4.83 9.19 6.16
N PHE A 85 4.57 9.82 7.31
CA PHE A 85 3.77 11.02 7.39
C PHE A 85 4.59 12.19 7.90
N ASP A 86 4.42 13.33 7.24
CA ASP A 86 4.70 14.62 7.83
C ASP A 86 3.49 15.06 8.65
N GLU A 87 2.91 16.22 8.43
CA GLU A 87 1.84 16.84 9.20
C GLU A 87 0.46 16.21 8.91
N GLU A 88 -0.27 16.74 7.92
CA GLU A 88 -1.62 16.23 7.58
C GLU A 88 -1.56 15.07 6.58
N PHE A 89 -0.53 15.03 5.76
CA PHE A 89 -0.40 14.11 4.63
C PHE A 89 0.84 13.23 4.76
N GLY A 90 0.89 12.20 3.94
CA GLY A 90 2.01 11.28 3.92
C GLY A 90 1.80 10.17 2.91
N ASP A 91 2.86 9.41 2.68
CA ASP A 91 2.83 8.32 1.73
C ASP A 91 2.63 6.99 2.47
N ILE A 92 1.82 6.13 1.86
CA ILE A 92 1.70 4.73 2.26
C ILE A 92 2.26 3.88 1.13
N VAL A 93 3.28 3.12 1.45
CA VAL A 93 4.01 2.26 0.51
C VAL A 93 3.70 0.81 0.84
N ILE A 94 3.28 0.04 -0.16
CA ILE A 94 2.99 -1.39 -0.05
C ILE A 94 3.94 -2.13 -0.99
N ASN A 95 4.89 -2.87 -0.42
CA ASN A 95 5.92 -3.63 -1.12
C ASN A 95 5.66 -5.13 -1.02
N PHE A 96 5.82 -5.86 -2.12
CA PHE A 96 5.67 -7.32 -2.17
C PHE A 96 6.50 -7.92 -3.32
N PRO A 97 6.77 -9.24 -3.32
CA PRO A 97 7.53 -9.87 -4.39
C PRO A 97 6.82 -9.75 -5.75
N GLY A 98 7.54 -9.32 -6.80
CA GLY A 98 6.93 -9.12 -8.13
C GLY A 98 6.28 -10.36 -8.73
N GLU A 99 6.73 -11.56 -8.34
CA GLU A 99 6.13 -12.81 -8.78
C GLU A 99 4.70 -13.02 -8.27
N GLU A 100 4.29 -12.38 -7.18
CA GLU A 100 2.90 -12.43 -6.70
C GLU A 100 1.94 -11.84 -7.75
N LEU A 101 2.39 -10.87 -8.56
CA LEU A 101 1.61 -10.32 -9.65
C LEU A 101 1.88 -11.00 -11.00
N PHE A 102 3.16 -11.25 -11.32
CA PHE A 102 3.60 -11.64 -12.67
C PHE A 102 3.83 -13.15 -12.87
N SER A 103 3.53 -14.00 -11.88
CA SER A 103 3.59 -15.46 -12.04
C SER A 103 2.32 -16.04 -12.65
N GLY A 104 2.49 -17.14 -13.40
CA GLY A 104 1.39 -17.92 -13.99
C GLY A 104 1.26 -17.75 -15.50
N GLU A 105 0.15 -18.23 -16.05
CA GLU A 105 -0.20 -18.00 -17.45
C GLU A 105 -0.71 -16.56 -17.66
N ASN A 106 -0.63 -16.03 -18.89
CA ASN A 106 -1.05 -14.67 -19.22
C ASN A 106 -2.46 -14.32 -18.72
N SER A 107 -3.40 -15.28 -18.76
CA SER A 107 -4.77 -15.12 -18.28
C SER A 107 -4.86 -14.92 -16.77
N GLU A 108 -4.01 -15.62 -16.01
CA GLU A 108 -3.90 -15.51 -14.56
C GLU A 108 -3.28 -14.18 -14.15
N THR A 109 -2.16 -13.80 -14.77
CA THR A 109 -1.50 -12.49 -14.56
C THR A 109 -2.46 -11.34 -14.86
N THR A 110 -3.23 -11.43 -15.95
CA THR A 110 -4.24 -10.41 -16.29
C THR A 110 -5.32 -10.31 -15.22
N LEU A 111 -5.79 -11.44 -14.69
CA LEU A 111 -6.80 -11.46 -13.63
C LEU A 111 -6.26 -10.89 -12.31
N LYS A 112 -5.02 -11.21 -11.94
CA LYS A 112 -4.34 -10.65 -10.75
C LYS A 112 -4.23 -9.13 -10.87
N ALA A 113 -3.75 -8.64 -12.02
CA ALA A 113 -3.66 -7.21 -12.30
C ALA A 113 -5.03 -6.53 -12.26
N GLN A 114 -6.06 -7.14 -12.86
CA GLN A 114 -7.41 -6.58 -12.83
C GLN A 114 -7.90 -6.38 -11.40
N LYS A 115 -7.80 -7.40 -10.55
CA LYS A 115 -8.26 -7.31 -9.16
C LYS A 115 -7.46 -6.30 -8.34
N LEU A 116 -6.16 -6.20 -8.58
CA LEU A 116 -5.32 -5.19 -7.93
C LEU A 116 -5.76 -3.77 -8.31
N ILE A 117 -5.95 -3.51 -9.61
CA ILE A 117 -6.38 -2.20 -10.10
C ILE A 117 -7.80 -1.85 -9.62
N GLU A 118 -8.73 -2.80 -9.61
CA GLU A 118 -10.07 -2.61 -9.04
C GLU A 118 -10.00 -2.21 -7.55
N TYR A 119 -9.17 -2.91 -6.76
CA TYR A 119 -8.94 -2.56 -5.36
C TYR A 119 -8.33 -1.16 -5.19
N ILE A 120 -7.30 -0.83 -5.98
CA ILE A 120 -6.64 0.48 -5.93
C ILE A 120 -7.61 1.61 -6.27
N LEU A 121 -8.44 1.44 -7.29
CA LEU A 121 -9.43 2.45 -7.67
C LEU A 121 -10.52 2.64 -6.61
N ASP A 122 -10.95 1.55 -5.95
CA ASP A 122 -11.90 1.61 -4.85
C ASP A 122 -11.36 2.44 -3.68
N ILE A 123 -10.15 2.11 -3.19
CA ILE A 123 -9.53 2.86 -2.08
C ILE A 123 -9.20 4.30 -2.48
N LYS A 124 -8.75 4.53 -3.72
CA LYS A 124 -8.45 5.86 -4.23
C LYS A 124 -9.69 6.77 -4.19
N ASN A 125 -10.84 6.25 -4.63
CA ASN A 125 -12.10 6.99 -4.59
C ASN A 125 -12.61 7.18 -3.16
N LYS A 126 -12.55 6.14 -2.32
CA LYS A 126 -13.03 6.17 -0.93
C LYS A 126 -12.25 7.14 -0.03
N TYR A 127 -10.96 7.31 -0.30
CA TYR A 127 -10.05 8.14 0.48
C TYR A 127 -9.63 9.43 -0.22
N ALA A 128 -10.22 9.72 -1.39
CA ALA A 128 -9.90 10.87 -2.21
C ALA A 128 -8.39 11.02 -2.50
N ILE A 129 -7.70 9.90 -2.71
CA ILE A 129 -6.28 9.87 -3.04
C ILE A 129 -6.12 10.42 -4.46
N GLU A 130 -5.29 11.44 -4.63
CA GLU A 130 -5.16 12.09 -5.93
C GLU A 130 -4.30 11.28 -6.90
N LYS A 131 -3.30 10.57 -6.37
CA LYS A 131 -2.30 9.87 -7.18
C LYS A 131 -1.87 8.55 -6.54
N VAL A 132 -1.75 7.52 -7.37
CA VAL A 132 -1.14 6.23 -7.00
C VAL A 132 -0.09 5.86 -8.03
N ARG A 133 1.10 5.45 -7.59
CA ARG A 133 2.16 4.90 -8.45
C ARG A 133 2.32 3.40 -8.19
N ILE A 134 2.56 2.64 -9.25
CA ILE A 134 2.89 1.21 -9.17
C ILE A 134 4.12 0.97 -10.03
N GLY A 135 5.14 0.32 -9.47
CA GLY A 135 6.39 0.08 -10.17
C GLY A 135 7.30 -0.90 -9.46
N TYR A 136 8.49 -1.12 -10.01
CA TYR A 136 9.55 -1.81 -9.29
C TYR A 136 10.17 -0.88 -8.26
N GLU A 137 10.56 -1.42 -7.11
CA GLU A 137 11.19 -0.63 -6.04
C GLU A 137 12.52 -0.01 -6.52
N PRO A 138 12.71 1.32 -6.39
CA PRO A 138 11.76 2.33 -5.89
C PRO A 138 10.81 2.84 -6.99
N ALA A 139 9.49 2.73 -6.82
CA ALA A 139 8.50 3.13 -7.84
C ALA A 139 8.30 4.66 -7.93
N MET A 140 8.92 5.41 -7.03
CA MET A 140 8.99 6.88 -7.08
C MET A 140 9.88 7.37 -8.23
N ASP A 141 10.84 6.55 -8.69
CA ASP A 141 11.65 6.88 -9.85
C ASP A 141 10.83 6.65 -11.14
N ASP A 142 11.02 7.51 -12.15
CA ASP A 142 10.20 7.48 -13.36
C ASP A 142 10.54 6.31 -14.29
N ASP A 143 11.76 5.78 -14.22
CA ASP A 143 12.24 4.66 -15.04
C ASP A 143 11.82 3.29 -14.49
N THR A 144 11.47 3.20 -13.21
CA THR A 144 10.96 2.00 -12.53
C THR A 144 9.44 2.01 -12.35
N CYS A 145 8.78 3.16 -12.58
CA CYS A 145 7.34 3.31 -12.55
C CYS A 145 6.68 2.66 -13.78
N LEU A 146 5.81 1.67 -13.54
CA LEU A 146 5.08 0.97 -14.60
C LEU A 146 3.79 1.69 -14.94
N VAL A 147 3.09 2.22 -13.93
CA VAL A 147 1.85 2.95 -14.13
C VAL A 147 1.59 3.97 -13.03
N GLU A 148 1.14 5.14 -13.45
CA GLU A 148 0.59 6.19 -12.60
C GLU A 148 -0.93 6.29 -12.81
N ILE A 149 -1.67 6.40 -11.71
CA ILE A 149 -3.14 6.49 -11.69
C ILE A 149 -3.52 7.80 -11.02
N ASP A 150 -3.75 8.82 -11.85
CA ASP A 150 -4.17 10.15 -11.40
C ASP A 150 -5.66 10.23 -11.07
N LYS A 151 -6.07 11.37 -10.51
CA LYS A 151 -7.45 11.73 -10.14
C LYS A 151 -8.47 11.41 -11.24
N GLU A 152 -8.14 11.74 -12.48
CA GLU A 152 -9.02 11.62 -13.65
C GLU A 152 -8.99 10.23 -14.32
N THR A 153 -8.04 9.37 -13.91
CA THR A 153 -7.84 8.07 -14.55
C THR A 153 -8.92 7.09 -14.12
N THR A 154 -9.80 6.71 -15.04
CA THR A 154 -10.93 5.80 -14.80
C THR A 154 -10.94 4.57 -15.71
N ASN A 155 -10.08 4.52 -16.73
CA ASN A 155 -10.04 3.42 -17.68
C ASN A 155 -9.16 2.26 -17.16
N ILE A 156 -9.81 1.31 -16.49
CA ILE A 156 -9.19 0.10 -15.93
C ILE A 156 -8.36 -0.66 -16.96
N ASN A 157 -8.89 -0.87 -18.17
CA ASN A 157 -8.20 -1.65 -19.21
C ASN A 157 -6.90 -0.97 -19.67
N ALA A 158 -6.89 0.37 -19.74
CA ALA A 158 -5.69 1.12 -20.09
C ALA A 158 -4.63 1.06 -18.98
N ILE A 159 -5.05 1.10 -17.71
CA ILE A 159 -4.14 0.94 -16.56
C ILE A 159 -3.51 -0.46 -16.57
N ILE A 160 -4.32 -1.50 -16.73
CA ILE A 160 -3.84 -2.90 -16.77
C ILE A 160 -2.87 -3.10 -17.94
N ALA A 161 -3.20 -2.56 -19.12
CA ALA A 161 -2.32 -2.67 -20.28
C ALA A 161 -0.96 -2.00 -20.06
N LYS A 162 -0.89 -0.88 -19.31
CA LYS A 162 0.37 -0.25 -18.92
C LYS A 162 1.14 -1.06 -17.88
N LEU A 163 0.44 -1.57 -16.86
CA LEU A 163 1.06 -2.36 -15.78
C LEU A 163 1.70 -3.65 -16.29
N LEU A 164 1.12 -4.25 -17.34
CA LEU A 164 1.57 -5.53 -17.92
C LEU A 164 2.42 -5.38 -19.19
N ALA A 165 2.78 -4.15 -19.58
CA ALA A 165 3.59 -3.87 -20.76
C ALA A 165 5.05 -4.29 -20.57
#